data_AF-A0A7X4HNB8-F1
#
_entry.id   AF-A0A7X4HNB8-F1
#
_cell.length_a   1.000
_cell.length_b   1.000
_cell.length_c   1.000
_cell.angle_alpha   90.00
_cell.angle_beta   90.00
_cell.angle_gamma   90.00
#
_symmetry.space_group_name_H-M   'P 1'
#
loop_
_entity.id
_entity.type
_entity.pdbx_description
1 polymer ?
#
loop_
_entity_poly.entity_id
_entity_poly.type
_entity_poly.pdbx_seq_one_letter_code
_entity_poly.pdbx_strand_id
1 'polypeptide(L)' 'MNKVLMIIGDGMGDCAYKELNNRTPMQVANTPELDKLSKNGICGMVYPVGED' A
#
# COMPACT_ATOMS: atom_id res chain seq x y z
N MET A 1 -11.94 13.23 21.76
CA MET A 1 -11.18 13.82 20.64
C MET A 1 -10.33 12.72 20.05
N ASN A 2 -10.44 12.45 18.76
CA ASN A 2 -9.67 11.37 18.12
C ASN A 2 -8.29 11.90 17.74
N LYS A 3 -7.25 11.14 18.05
CA LYS A 3 -5.90 11.41 17.54
C LYS A 3 -5.76 10.75 16.17
N VAL A 4 -5.02 11.39 15.27
CA VAL A 4 -4.73 10.86 13.94
C VAL A 4 -3.25 10.51 13.87
N LEU A 5 -2.94 9.32 13.36
CA LEU A 5 -1.59 8.89 13.01
C LEU A 5 -1.52 8.72 11.50
N MET A 6 -0.58 9.41 10.86
CA MET A 6 -0.32 9.30 9.42
C MET A 6 1.04 8.66 9.21
N ILE A 7 1.08 7.58 8.43
CA ILE A 7 2.30 6.84 8.09
C ILE A 7 2.48 6.96 6.57
N ILE A 8 3.64 7.42 6.12
CA ILE A 8 4.00 7.50 4.71
C ILE A 8 5.09 6.47 4.43
N GLY A 9 4.77 5.50 3.59
CA GLY A 9 5.77 4.60 3.00
C GLY A 9 6.41 5.27 1.80
N ASP A 10 7.61 5.83 1.98
CA ASP A 10 8.38 6.41 0.88
C ASP A 10 8.73 5.32 -0.15
N GLY A 11 8.50 5.60 -1.43
CA GLY A 11 8.72 4.64 -2.52
C GLY A 11 7.86 3.36 -2.47
N MET A 12 6.73 3.35 -1.75
CA MET A 12 5.93 2.13 -1.55
C MET A 12 5.20 1.62 -2.81
N GLY A 13 4.98 2.49 -3.80
CA GLY A 13 4.41 2.11 -5.09
C GLY A 13 5.47 1.51 -6.02
N ASP A 14 5.14 0.40 -6.68
CA ASP A 14 6.05 -0.30 -7.58
C ASP A 14 5.29 -1.08 -8.67
N CYS A 15 6.01 -1.59 -9.65
CA CYS A 15 5.51 -2.42 -10.75
C CYS A 15 5.48 -3.91 -10.40
N ALA A 16 4.82 -4.69 -11.24
CA ALA A 16 4.83 -6.15 -11.17
C ALA A 16 6.08 -6.72 -11.86
N TYR A 17 6.71 -7.73 -11.25
CA TYR A 17 7.95 -8.36 -11.75
C TYR A 17 7.73 -9.84 -12.08
N LYS A 18 8.38 -10.35 -13.14
CA LYS A 18 8.19 -11.73 -13.62
C LYS A 18 8.67 -12.76 -12.60
N GLU A 19 9.79 -12.49 -11.96
CA GLU A 19 10.40 -13.27 -10.88
C GLU A 19 9.52 -13.34 -9.62
N LEU A 20 8.57 -12.41 -9.47
CA LEU A 20 7.58 -12.39 -8.40
C LEU A 20 6.24 -12.99 -8.83
N ASN A 21 6.21 -13.81 -9.88
CA ASN A 21 4.99 -14.34 -10.50
C ASN A 21 4.05 -13.22 -10.97
N ASN A 22 4.60 -12.17 -11.59
CA ASN A 22 3.88 -10.98 -12.04
C ASN A 22 3.13 -10.25 -10.90
N ARG A 23 3.76 -10.14 -9.74
CA ARG A 23 3.26 -9.38 -8.58
C ARG A 23 4.22 -8.26 -8.20
N THR A 24 3.73 -7.26 -7.46
CA THR A 24 4.57 -6.19 -6.90
C THR A 24 5.31 -6.69 -5.64
N PRO A 25 6.41 -6.04 -5.23
CA PRO A 25 7.08 -6.33 -3.96
C PRO A 25 6.13 -6.29 -2.76
N MET A 26 5.23 -5.30 -2.72
CA MET A 26 4.21 -5.17 -1.67
C MET A 26 3.23 -6.35 -1.64
N GLN A 27 2.89 -6.94 -2.79
CA GLN A 27 1.99 -8.09 -2.87
C GLN A 27 2.63 -9.42 -2.42
N VAL A 28 3.95 -9.54 -2.52
CA VAL A 28 4.67 -10.76 -2.09
C VAL A 28 5.24 -10.66 -0.68
N ALA A 29 5.36 -9.44 -0.15
CA ALA A 29 5.85 -9.21 1.20
C ALA A 29 4.90 -9.81 2.26
N ASN A 30 5.47 -10.31 3.36
CA ASN A 30 4.69 -10.77 4.50
C ASN A 30 4.31 -9.57 5.39
N THR A 31 3.16 -8.97 5.15
CA THR A 31 2.68 -7.76 5.85
C THR A 31 1.36 -7.98 6.60
N PRO A 32 1.30 -8.91 7.58
CA PRO A 32 0.04 -9.34 8.19
C PRO A 32 -0.71 -8.20 8.90
N GLU A 33 0.00 -7.23 9.49
CA GLU A 33 -0.65 -6.09 10.16
C GLU A 33 -1.19 -5.06 9.18
N LEU A 34 -0.50 -4.81 8.06
CA LEU A 34 -1.03 -3.95 6.99
C LEU A 34 -2.23 -4.61 6.31
N ASP A 35 -2.20 -5.93 6.12
CA ASP A 35 -3.33 -6.71 5.60
C ASP A 35 -4.54 -6.67 6.53
N LYS A 36 -4.30 -6.70 7.85
CA LYS A 36 -5.36 -6.54 8.85
C LYS A 36 -5.94 -5.14 8.84
N LEU A 37 -5.11 -4.11 8.72
CA LEU A 37 -5.56 -2.72 8.63
C LEU A 37 -6.38 -2.48 7.34
N SER A 38 -5.94 -3.00 6.21
CA SER A 38 -6.64 -2.86 4.93
C SER A 38 -7.99 -3.60 4.92
N LYS A 39 -8.07 -4.81 5.48
CA LYS A 39 -9.31 -5.59 5.62
C LYS A 39 -10.35 -4.96 6.54
N ASN A 40 -9.91 -4.28 7.61
CA ASN A 40 -10.79 -3.67 8.60
C ASN A 40 -11.00 -2.16 8.38
N GLY A 41 -10.42 -1.60 7.32
CA GLY A 41 -10.43 -0.18 7.00
C GLY A 41 -11.02 0.10 5.62
N ILE A 42 -10.62 1.23 5.05
CA ILE A 42 -10.97 1.65 3.69
C ILE A 42 -9.67 1.83 2.91
N CYS A 43 -9.61 1.27 1.71
CA CYS A 43 -8.48 1.40 0.80
C CYS A 43 -8.87 2.18 -0.45
N GLY A 44 -7.90 2.84 -1.08
CA GLY A 44 -8.07 3.57 -2.32
C GLY A 44 -6.71 3.92 -2.95
N MET A 45 -6.75 4.40 -4.19
CA MET A 45 -5.57 4.95 -4.86
C MET A 45 -5.42 6.43 -4.51
N VAL A 46 -4.17 6.88 -4.36
CA VAL A 46 -3.85 8.28 -4.12
C VAL A 46 -3.04 8.80 -5.29
N TYR A 47 -3.49 9.90 -5.88
CA TYR A 47 -2.74 10.67 -6.86
C TYR A 47 -2.06 11.82 -6.13
N PRO A 48 -0.72 11.77 -5.92
CA PRO A 48 -0.06 12.70 -5.00
C PRO A 48 -0.14 14.17 -5.44
N VAL A 49 -0.21 14.42 -6.75
CA VAL A 49 -0.17 15.77 -7.35
C VAL A 49 -1.30 16.06 -8.35
N GLY A 50 -2.10 15.06 -8.73
CA GLY A 50 -3.14 15.18 -9.77
C GLY A 50 -3.23 13.92 -10.65
N GLU A 51 -4.33 13.77 -11.39
CA GLU A 51 -4.64 12.62 -12.27
C GLU A 51 -4.30 12.87 -13.76
N ASP A 52 -3.83 14.07 -14.11
CA ASP A 52 -3.74 14.60 -15.50
C ASP A 52 -3.24 13.61 -16.57
#